data_AF-A0A351F9J3-F1
#
_entry.id   AF-A0A351F9J3-F1
#
_cell.length_a   1.000
_cell.length_b   1.000
_cell.length_c   1.000
_cell.angle_alpha   90.00
_cell.angle_beta   90.00
_cell.angle_gamma   90.00
#
_symmetry.space_group_name_H-M   'P 1'
#
loop_
_entity.id
_entity.type
_entity.pdbx_description
1 polymer ?
#
loop_
_entity_poly.entity_id
_entity_poly.type
_entity_poly.pdbx_seq_one_letter_code
_entity_poly.pdbx_strand_id
1 'polypeptide(L)'
;MKLVKAFFVMLYIQLALQYGFFPVLGYGTDEETGKMKIWAIVFFVVLAISFIAVQIVGCLSAAAAVKMYIKSEYEPLKKSWLLLKLKTIPFYILNFIFGLVYIIFLIGASRGLAVLAVIPILVPIWYTCAFIVQSGFFGAANVAMLRKKYGDKISLIHYVLQFVPVLDVLSTIILKSKCKKLQTTE
;
A
#
# COMPACT_ATOMS: atom_id res chain seq x y z
N MET A 1 -16.65 -3.19 -5.26
CA MET A 1 -15.69 -3.06 -6.40
C MET A 1 -15.34 -1.62 -6.78
N LYS A 2 -16.29 -0.67 -6.91
CA LYS A 2 -15.97 0.73 -7.26
C LYS A 2 -14.99 1.39 -6.29
N LEU A 3 -15.20 1.24 -4.98
CA LEU A 3 -14.31 1.74 -3.93
C LEU A 3 -12.87 1.20 -4.05
N VAL A 4 -12.72 -0.11 -4.26
CA VAL A 4 -11.40 -0.75 -4.43
C VAL A 4 -10.68 -0.20 -5.66
N LYS A 5 -11.39 -0.01 -6.78
CA LYS A 5 -10.81 0.61 -7.99
C LYS A 5 -10.43 2.07 -7.76
N ALA A 6 -11.29 2.86 -7.11
CA ALA A 6 -11.01 4.26 -6.79
C ALA A 6 -9.79 4.40 -5.87
N PHE A 7 -9.70 3.54 -4.86
CA PHE A 7 -8.54 3.46 -3.97
C PHE A 7 -7.24 3.23 -4.75
N PHE A 8 -7.23 2.27 -5.68
CA PHE A 8 -6.07 2.04 -6.56
C PHE A 8 -5.71 3.25 -7.40
N VAL A 9 -6.69 3.88 -8.05
CA VAL A 9 -6.43 5.06 -8.89
C VAL A 9 -5.81 6.17 -8.05
N MET A 10 -6.36 6.44 -6.86
CA MET A 10 -5.80 7.45 -5.97
C MET A 10 -4.38 7.11 -5.51
N LEU A 11 -4.07 5.83 -5.26
CA LEU A 11 -2.71 5.40 -4.92
C LEU A 11 -1.71 5.62 -6.04
N TYR A 12 -2.07 5.32 -7.29
CA TYR A 12 -1.18 5.57 -8.42
C TYR A 12 -1.01 7.07 -8.69
N ILE A 13 -2.06 7.88 -8.51
CA ILE A 13 -1.96 9.34 -8.57
C ILE A 13 -1.01 9.84 -7.49
N GLN A 14 -1.18 9.37 -6.26
CA GLN A 14 -0.33 9.73 -5.14
C GLN A 14 1.13 9.36 -5.36
N LEU A 15 1.36 8.15 -5.88
CA LEU A 15 2.68 7.68 -6.23
C LEU A 15 3.30 8.61 -7.28
N ALA A 16 2.57 8.94 -8.36
CA ALA A 16 3.03 9.88 -9.38
C ALA A 16 3.37 11.27 -8.80
N LEU A 17 2.56 11.78 -7.87
CA LEU A 17 2.86 13.01 -7.14
C LEU A 17 4.12 12.88 -6.28
N GLN A 18 4.39 11.73 -5.66
CA GLN A 18 5.64 11.50 -4.93
C GLN A 18 6.86 11.53 -5.85
N TYR A 19 6.77 10.97 -7.06
CA TYR A 19 7.84 11.07 -8.05
C TYR A 19 8.15 12.53 -8.44
N GLY A 20 7.14 13.40 -8.43
CA GLY A 20 7.32 14.84 -8.68
C GLY A 20 8.00 15.60 -7.54
N PHE A 21 8.14 15.01 -6.34
CA PHE A 21 8.68 15.70 -5.17
C PHE A 21 10.07 16.33 -5.41
N PHE A 22 11.01 15.56 -5.95
CA PHE A 22 12.39 16.04 -6.17
C PHE A 22 12.51 17.09 -7.28
N PRO A 23 11.93 16.89 -8.49
CA PRO A 23 11.92 17.94 -9.51
C PRO A 23 11.30 19.24 -9.01
N VAL A 24 10.18 19.16 -8.26
CA VAL A 24 9.52 20.35 -7.73
C VAL A 24 10.35 21.05 -6.67
N LEU A 25 11.05 20.33 -5.80
CA LEU A 25 12.01 20.94 -4.88
C LEU A 25 13.19 21.59 -5.62
N GLY A 26 13.75 20.92 -6.62
CA GLY A 26 14.93 21.42 -7.34
C GLY A 26 14.64 22.67 -8.17
N TYR A 27 13.54 22.69 -8.92
CA TYR A 27 13.20 23.81 -9.82
C TYR A 27 12.27 24.86 -9.19
N GLY A 28 11.58 24.47 -8.10
CA GLY A 28 10.57 25.27 -7.42
C GLY A 28 11.11 26.16 -6.32
N THR A 29 12.39 26.05 -5.97
CA THR A 29 13.04 26.93 -5.00
C THR A 29 13.95 27.91 -5.73
N ASP A 30 13.84 29.20 -5.41
CA ASP A 30 14.79 30.19 -5.92
C ASP A 30 16.12 30.09 -5.19
N GLU A 31 17.22 29.95 -5.94
CA GLU A 31 18.57 29.76 -5.41
C GLU A 31 19.04 30.97 -4.59
N GLU A 32 18.66 32.20 -4.97
CA GLU A 32 19.13 33.42 -4.31
C GLU A 32 18.37 33.77 -3.03
N THR A 33 17.07 33.49 -2.97
CA THR A 33 16.22 33.88 -1.82
C THR A 33 15.81 32.71 -0.94
N GLY A 34 16.01 31.46 -1.39
CA GLY A 34 15.53 30.25 -0.71
C GLY A 34 14.01 30.15 -0.62
N LYS A 35 13.26 31.05 -1.27
CA LYS A 35 11.81 31.07 -1.26
C LYS A 35 11.26 30.08 -2.28
N MET A 36 10.18 29.40 -1.92
CA MET A 36 9.48 28.51 -2.84
C MET A 36 8.54 29.30 -3.75
N LYS A 37 8.60 29.01 -5.04
CA LYS A 37 7.69 29.54 -6.05
C LYS A 37 6.26 29.09 -5.76
N ILE A 38 5.29 29.92 -6.11
CA ILE A 38 3.87 29.67 -5.84
C ILE A 38 3.41 28.30 -6.37
N TRP A 39 3.84 27.93 -7.58
CA TRP A 39 3.49 26.64 -8.17
C TRP A 39 4.04 25.43 -7.39
N ALA A 40 5.21 25.58 -6.76
CA ALA A 40 5.79 24.54 -5.91
C ALA A 40 4.99 24.40 -4.60
N ILE A 41 4.56 25.53 -4.01
CA ILE A 41 3.67 25.53 -2.84
C ILE A 41 2.35 24.82 -3.17
N VAL A 42 1.72 25.17 -4.30
CA VAL A 42 0.48 24.53 -4.76
C VAL A 42 0.67 23.02 -4.91
N PHE A 43 1.80 22.59 -5.48
CA PHE A 43 2.11 21.16 -5.60
C PHE A 43 2.16 20.45 -4.25
N PHE A 44 2.85 21.00 -3.24
CA PHE A 44 2.91 20.38 -1.91
C PHE A 44 1.54 20.35 -1.22
N VAL A 45 0.71 21.38 -1.41
CA VAL A 45 -0.67 21.39 -0.91
C VAL A 45 -1.49 20.26 -1.56
N VAL A 46 -1.39 20.10 -2.89
CA VAL A 46 -2.06 19.01 -3.62
C VAL A 46 -1.55 17.64 -3.15
N LEU A 47 -0.23 17.48 -2.96
CA LEU A 47 0.39 16.26 -2.44
C LEU A 47 -0.14 15.90 -1.04
N ALA A 48 -0.33 16.89 -0.16
CA ALA A 48 -0.85 16.69 1.18
C ALA A 48 -2.35 16.33 1.19
N ILE A 49 -3.17 17.04 0.40
CA ILE A 49 -4.61 16.76 0.27
C ILE A 49 -4.84 15.35 -0.30
N SER A 50 -4.10 15.00 -1.34
CA SER A 50 -4.20 13.68 -1.97
C SER A 50 -3.78 12.56 -1.01
N PHE A 51 -2.77 12.79 -0.15
CA PHE A 51 -2.41 11.82 0.90
C PHE A 51 -3.58 11.56 1.86
N ILE A 52 -4.21 12.62 2.37
CA ILE A 52 -5.35 12.51 3.29
C ILE A 52 -6.51 11.77 2.60
N ALA A 53 -6.80 12.10 1.34
CA ALA A 53 -7.86 11.45 0.57
C ALA A 53 -7.63 9.94 0.41
N VAL A 54 -6.39 9.52 0.13
CA VAL A 54 -6.01 8.09 0.04
C VAL A 54 -6.28 7.38 1.36
N GLN A 55 -5.91 7.98 2.50
CA GLN A 55 -6.14 7.36 3.82
C GLN A 55 -7.63 7.21 4.13
N ILE A 56 -8.45 8.23 3.83
CA ILE A 56 -9.90 8.18 4.04
C ILE A 56 -10.52 7.06 3.20
N VAL A 57 -10.20 7.00 1.90
CA VAL A 57 -10.72 5.95 1.01
C VAL A 57 -10.21 4.57 1.42
N GLY A 58 -8.96 4.47 1.89
CA GLY A 58 -8.38 3.27 2.46
C GLY A 58 -9.15 2.74 3.66
N CYS A 59 -9.45 3.60 4.63
CA CYS A 59 -10.27 3.27 5.80
C CYS A 59 -11.70 2.83 5.40
N LEU A 60 -12.34 3.56 4.47
CA LEU A 60 -13.66 3.19 3.95
C LEU A 60 -13.63 1.82 3.25
N SER A 61 -12.54 1.50 2.56
CA SER A 61 -12.36 0.20 1.92
C SER A 61 -12.23 -0.93 2.94
N ALA A 62 -11.47 -0.72 4.02
CA ALA A 62 -11.35 -1.67 5.12
C ALA A 62 -12.70 -1.90 5.81
N ALA A 63 -13.46 -0.85 6.08
CA ALA A 63 -14.82 -0.95 6.63
C ALA A 63 -15.75 -1.75 5.70
N ALA A 64 -15.64 -1.56 4.38
CA ALA A 64 -16.40 -2.35 3.41
C ALA A 64 -16.01 -3.84 3.43
N ALA A 65 -14.74 -4.17 3.64
CA ALA A 65 -14.26 -5.54 3.79
C ALA A 65 -14.90 -6.23 5.01
N VAL A 66 -14.93 -5.55 6.16
CA VAL A 66 -15.56 -6.07 7.37
C VAL A 66 -17.06 -6.25 7.17
N LYS A 67 -17.73 -5.29 6.51
CA LYS A 67 -19.17 -5.41 6.21
C LYS A 67 -19.48 -6.61 5.29
N MET A 68 -18.62 -6.88 4.30
CA MET A 68 -18.75 -8.04 3.41
C MET A 68 -18.52 -9.36 4.15
N TYR A 69 -17.59 -9.38 5.11
CA TYR A 69 -17.37 -10.53 5.99
C TYR A 69 -18.61 -10.84 6.84
N ILE A 70 -19.21 -9.83 7.48
CA ILE A 70 -20.42 -10.00 8.30
C ILE A 70 -21.58 -10.56 7.45
N LYS A 71 -21.72 -10.09 6.22
CA LYS A 71 -22.75 -10.58 5.27
C LYS A 71 -22.46 -11.96 4.66
N SER A 72 -21.31 -12.58 4.98
CA SER A 72 -20.88 -13.88 4.44
C SER A 72 -20.82 -13.95 2.91
N GLU A 73 -20.59 -12.82 2.24
CA GLU A 73 -20.48 -12.74 0.77
C GLU A 73 -19.09 -13.18 0.28
N TYR A 74 -18.86 -14.49 0.17
CA TYR A 74 -17.54 -15.07 -0.09
C TYR A 74 -16.95 -14.72 -1.47
N GLU A 75 -17.73 -14.89 -2.54
CA GLU A 75 -17.28 -14.66 -3.92
C GLU A 75 -16.79 -13.21 -4.19
N PRO A 76 -17.57 -12.16 -3.85
CA PRO A 76 -17.12 -10.78 -4.07
C PRO A 76 -15.95 -10.39 -3.15
N LEU A 77 -15.85 -10.97 -1.94
CA LEU A 77 -14.72 -10.75 -1.04
C LEU A 77 -13.43 -11.35 -1.63
N LYS A 78 -13.47 -12.62 -2.05
CA LYS A 78 -12.34 -13.31 -2.67
C LYS A 78 -11.86 -12.59 -3.93
N LYS A 79 -12.77 -12.17 -4.80
CA LYS A 79 -12.45 -11.41 -6.03
C LYS A 79 -11.79 -10.06 -5.69
N SER A 80 -12.29 -9.37 -4.68
CA SER A 80 -11.74 -8.07 -4.23
C SER A 80 -10.36 -8.23 -3.60
N TRP A 81 -10.16 -9.26 -2.75
CA TRP A 81 -8.88 -9.58 -2.15
C TRP A 81 -7.80 -9.92 -3.19
N LEU A 82 -8.14 -10.77 -4.16
CA LEU A 82 -7.20 -11.20 -5.19
C LEU A 82 -6.83 -10.05 -6.14
N LEU A 83 -7.80 -9.18 -6.48
CA LEU A 83 -7.56 -7.96 -7.23
C LEU A 83 -6.67 -6.99 -6.44
N LEU A 84 -6.92 -6.84 -5.13
CA LEU A 84 -6.10 -6.02 -4.25
C LEU A 84 -4.66 -6.51 -4.25
N LYS A 85 -4.40 -7.78 -3.93
CA LYS A 85 -3.03 -8.30 -3.79
C LYS A 85 -2.24 -8.39 -5.10
N LEU A 86 -2.90 -8.58 -6.26
CA LEU A 86 -2.20 -8.58 -7.56
C LEU A 86 -1.85 -7.17 -8.02
N LYS A 87 -2.78 -6.22 -7.89
CA LYS A 87 -2.55 -4.84 -8.35
C LYS A 87 -1.56 -4.06 -7.48
N THR A 88 -1.22 -4.60 -6.31
CA THR A 88 -0.21 -4.02 -5.41
C THR A 88 1.20 -4.44 -5.75
N ILE A 89 1.40 -5.49 -6.54
CA ILE A 89 2.74 -5.93 -6.93
C ILE A 89 3.49 -4.83 -7.72
N PRO A 90 2.90 -4.23 -8.79
CA PRO A 90 3.59 -3.14 -9.49
C PRO A 90 3.82 -1.93 -8.60
N PHE A 91 2.87 -1.65 -7.69
CA PHE A 91 3.00 -0.58 -6.71
C PHE A 91 4.20 -0.80 -5.78
N TYR A 92 4.40 -2.01 -5.25
CA TYR A 92 5.56 -2.33 -4.42
C TYR A 92 6.88 -2.18 -5.18
N ILE A 93 6.94 -2.64 -6.42
CA ILE A 93 8.15 -2.51 -7.26
C ILE A 93 8.47 -1.03 -7.49
N LEU A 94 7.48 -0.23 -7.90
CA LEU A 94 7.67 1.20 -8.12
C LEU A 94 8.04 1.93 -6.82
N ASN A 95 7.40 1.62 -5.70
CA ASN A 95 7.70 2.28 -4.44
C ASN A 95 9.08 1.89 -3.90
N PHE A 96 9.54 0.66 -4.17
CA PHE A 96 10.91 0.21 -3.85
C PHE A 96 11.95 0.95 -4.69
N ILE A 97 11.73 1.07 -6.01
CA ILE A 97 12.62 1.85 -6.89
C ILE A 97 12.68 3.30 -6.45
N PHE A 98 11.52 3.91 -6.14
CA PHE A 98 11.46 5.28 -5.62
C PHE A 98 12.22 5.41 -4.30
N GLY A 99 12.05 4.46 -3.38
CA GLY A 99 12.80 4.42 -2.12
C GLY A 99 14.31 4.37 -2.33
N LEU A 100 14.80 3.57 -3.28
CA LEU A 100 16.22 3.51 -3.62
C LEU A 100 16.74 4.85 -4.18
N VAL A 101 16.01 5.45 -5.13
CA VAL A 101 16.37 6.77 -5.70
C VAL A 101 16.39 7.84 -4.61
N TYR A 102 15.39 7.83 -3.73
CA TYR A 102 15.27 8.74 -2.59
C TYR A 102 16.47 8.63 -1.64
N ILE A 103 16.91 7.40 -1.32
CA ILE A 103 18.09 7.15 -0.49
C ILE A 103 19.36 7.68 -1.16
N ILE A 104 19.57 7.36 -2.45
CA ILE A 104 20.76 7.81 -3.20
C ILE A 104 20.82 9.35 -3.21
N PHE A 105 19.69 10.00 -3.48
CA PHE A 105 19.60 11.46 -3.50
C PHE A 105 19.91 12.08 -2.14
N LEU A 106 19.37 11.54 -1.05
CA LEU A 106 19.66 12.02 0.31
C LEU A 106 21.11 11.82 0.72
N ILE A 107 21.71 10.67 0.41
CA ILE A 107 23.12 10.42 0.69
C ILE A 107 23.99 11.44 -0.07
N GLY A 108 23.68 11.68 -1.35
CA GLY A 108 24.36 12.68 -2.18
C GLY A 108 24.22 14.11 -1.63
N ALA A 109 22.99 14.54 -1.35
CA ALA A 109 22.71 15.89 -0.85
C ALA A 109 23.31 16.16 0.53
N SER A 110 23.38 15.14 1.40
CA SER A 110 23.90 15.28 2.76
C SER A 110 25.39 15.04 2.91
N ARG A 111 26.11 14.72 1.82
CA ARG A 111 27.52 14.29 1.87
C ARG A 111 27.77 13.14 2.88
N GLY A 112 26.81 12.23 3.02
CA GLY A 112 26.87 11.08 3.92
C GLY A 112 26.33 11.30 5.35
N LEU A 113 26.01 12.54 5.77
CA LEU A 113 25.45 12.81 7.11
C LEU A 113 23.97 12.38 7.27
N ALA A 114 23.19 12.28 6.18
CA ALA A 114 21.78 11.87 6.26
C ALA A 114 21.59 10.37 6.54
N VAL A 115 22.66 9.56 6.57
CA VAL A 115 22.58 8.18 7.05
C VAL A 115 22.17 8.13 8.54
N LEU A 116 22.52 9.16 9.32
CA LEU A 116 22.09 9.33 10.71
C LEU A 116 20.61 9.74 10.85
N ALA A 117 20.06 10.39 9.82
CA ALA A 117 18.63 10.64 9.74
C ALA A 117 17.96 9.38 9.17
N VAL A 118 17.67 8.41 10.03
CA VAL A 118 16.88 7.21 9.68
C VAL A 118 15.43 7.58 9.29
N ILE A 119 14.99 8.80 9.67
CA ILE A 119 13.61 9.29 9.57
C ILE A 119 13.14 9.52 8.12
N PRO A 120 13.90 10.16 7.22
CA PRO A 120 13.48 10.34 5.83
C PRO A 120 13.44 9.02 5.04
N ILE A 121 14.37 8.10 5.32
CA ILE A 121 14.44 6.76 4.69
C ILE A 121 13.14 5.96 4.93
N LEU A 122 12.50 6.20 6.06
CA LEU A 122 11.27 5.51 6.46
C LEU A 122 10.02 6.06 5.78
N VAL A 123 10.04 7.24 5.14
CA VAL A 123 8.82 7.86 4.58
C VAL A 123 8.19 7.01 3.46
N PRO A 124 8.94 6.54 2.43
CA PRO A 124 8.38 5.65 1.41
C PRO A 124 7.91 4.32 2.01
N ILE A 125 8.68 3.81 2.99
CA ILE A 125 8.43 2.52 3.67
C ILE A 125 7.12 2.59 4.47
N TRP A 126 6.96 3.61 5.33
CA TRP A 126 5.74 3.88 6.10
C TRP A 126 4.52 4.01 5.20
N TYR A 127 4.70 4.62 4.04
CA TYR A 127 3.64 4.75 3.03
C TYR A 127 3.14 3.40 2.55
N THR A 128 4.07 2.52 2.18
CA THR A 128 3.76 1.14 1.80
C THR A 128 3.08 0.40 2.94
N CYS A 129 3.60 0.53 4.16
CA CYS A 129 3.05 -0.13 5.35
C CYS A 129 1.61 0.30 5.65
N ALA A 130 1.29 1.59 5.59
CA ALA A 130 -0.06 2.11 5.82
C ALA A 130 -1.06 1.51 4.81
N PHE A 131 -0.65 1.43 3.55
CA PHE A 131 -1.45 0.82 2.49
C PHE A 131 -1.67 -0.71 2.72
N ILE A 132 -0.62 -1.41 3.16
CA ILE A 132 -0.68 -2.84 3.45
C ILE A 132 -1.65 -3.13 4.58
N VAL A 133 -1.64 -2.31 5.64
CA VAL A 133 -2.58 -2.48 6.76
C VAL A 133 -4.02 -2.40 6.28
N GLN A 134 -4.35 -1.44 5.41
CA GLN A 134 -5.68 -1.29 4.83
C GLN A 134 -6.08 -2.47 3.95
N SER A 135 -5.17 -2.96 3.10
CA SER A 135 -5.40 -4.16 2.28
C SER A 135 -5.43 -5.45 3.11
N GLY A 136 -4.77 -5.46 4.28
CA GLY A 136 -4.66 -6.55 5.22
C GLY A 136 -6.02 -6.93 5.81
N PHE A 137 -6.92 -5.96 6.02
CA PHE A 137 -8.29 -6.23 6.47
C PHE A 137 -9.08 -7.09 5.49
N PHE A 138 -8.92 -6.89 4.17
CA PHE A 138 -9.52 -7.77 3.16
C PHE A 138 -8.94 -9.18 3.20
N GLY A 139 -7.64 -9.29 3.45
CA GLY A 139 -7.01 -10.58 3.67
C GLY A 139 -7.56 -11.29 4.90
N ALA A 140 -7.60 -10.58 6.03
CA ALA A 140 -7.95 -11.14 7.33
C ALA A 140 -9.40 -11.63 7.32
N ALA A 141 -10.30 -10.84 6.72
CA ALA A 141 -11.67 -11.23 6.45
C ALA A 141 -11.76 -12.52 5.63
N ASN A 142 -10.93 -12.66 4.59
CA ASN A 142 -10.94 -13.86 3.75
C ASN A 142 -10.35 -15.09 4.46
N VAL A 143 -9.31 -14.92 5.27
CA VAL A 143 -8.75 -16.01 6.11
C VAL A 143 -9.77 -16.46 7.16
N ALA A 144 -10.51 -15.53 7.74
CA ALA A 144 -11.59 -15.84 8.68
C ALA A 144 -12.66 -16.74 8.04
N MET A 145 -13.11 -16.40 6.83
CA MET A 145 -14.09 -17.21 6.10
C MET A 145 -13.53 -18.59 5.72
N LEU A 146 -12.29 -18.64 5.27
CA LEU A 146 -11.63 -19.88 4.92
C LEU A 146 -11.44 -20.80 6.14
N ARG A 147 -11.13 -20.24 7.31
CA ARG A 147 -11.04 -21.00 8.57
C ARG A 147 -12.41 -21.50 9.04
N LYS A 148 -13.49 -20.72 8.83
CA LYS A 148 -14.86 -21.20 9.07
C LYS A 148 -15.22 -22.41 8.20
N LYS A 149 -14.68 -22.49 6.98
CA LYS A 149 -14.95 -23.59 6.04
C LYS A 149 -14.05 -24.81 6.23
N TYR A 150 -12.75 -24.61 6.48
CA TYR A 150 -11.75 -25.69 6.52
C TYR A 150 -11.16 -25.96 7.92
N GLY A 151 -11.64 -25.27 8.95
CA GLY A 151 -11.20 -25.41 10.34
C GLY A 151 -9.71 -25.09 10.52
N ASP A 152 -9.05 -25.86 11.39
CA ASP A 152 -7.64 -25.66 11.76
C ASP A 152 -6.64 -26.06 10.67
N LYS A 153 -7.11 -26.51 9.50
CA LYS A 153 -6.24 -26.73 8.33
C LYS A 153 -5.59 -25.43 7.82
N ILE A 154 -6.10 -24.27 8.26
CA ILE A 154 -5.54 -22.95 7.93
C ILE A 154 -4.95 -22.31 9.19
N SER A 155 -3.63 -22.09 9.16
CA SER A 155 -2.89 -21.51 10.28
C SER A 155 -3.22 -20.03 10.50
N LEU A 156 -3.28 -19.63 11.77
CA LEU A 156 -3.43 -18.24 12.22
C LEU A 156 -2.31 -17.32 11.74
N ILE A 157 -1.14 -17.88 11.42
CA ILE A 157 0.01 -17.12 10.90
C ILE A 157 -0.36 -16.38 9.62
N HIS A 158 -1.31 -16.91 8.83
CA HIS A 158 -1.79 -16.26 7.61
C HIS A 158 -2.53 -14.93 7.85
N TYR A 159 -3.06 -14.67 9.07
CA TYR A 159 -3.57 -13.35 9.43
C TYR A 159 -2.46 -12.33 9.55
N VAL A 160 -1.42 -12.66 10.33
CA VAL A 160 -0.29 -11.75 10.59
C VAL A 160 0.45 -11.46 9.29
N LEU A 161 0.67 -12.49 8.47
CA LEU A 161 1.32 -12.35 7.16
C LEU A 161 0.59 -11.39 6.22
N GLN A 162 -0.73 -11.19 6.36
CA GLN A 162 -1.48 -10.28 5.49
C GLN A 162 -1.28 -8.79 5.82
N PHE A 163 -0.70 -8.49 6.99
CA PHE A 163 -0.32 -7.15 7.42
C PHE A 163 1.16 -6.85 7.17
N VAL A 164 1.93 -7.81 6.66
CA VAL A 164 3.35 -7.61 6.36
C VAL A 164 3.54 -7.41 4.85
N PRO A 165 4.21 -6.31 4.42
CA PRO A 165 4.57 -6.08 3.02
C PRO A 165 5.20 -7.31 2.38
N VAL A 166 4.82 -7.62 1.13
CA VAL A 166 5.37 -8.72 0.30
C VAL A 166 4.96 -10.11 0.79
N LEU A 167 5.03 -10.36 2.11
CA LEU A 167 4.53 -11.58 2.73
C LEU A 167 3.02 -11.75 2.56
N ASP A 168 2.29 -10.65 2.43
CA ASP A 168 0.87 -10.62 2.15
C ASP A 168 0.51 -11.24 0.79
N VAL A 169 1.33 -11.00 -0.24
CA VAL A 169 1.20 -11.61 -1.57
C VAL A 169 1.57 -13.08 -1.51
N LEU A 170 2.67 -13.44 -0.82
CA LEU A 170 3.08 -14.84 -0.66
C LEU A 170 2.04 -15.67 0.09
N SER A 171 1.52 -15.16 1.20
CA SER A 171 0.44 -15.78 1.97
C SER A 171 -0.81 -16.01 1.11
N THR A 172 -1.13 -15.06 0.24
CA THR A 172 -2.25 -15.18 -0.71
C THR A 172 -2.04 -16.30 -1.73
N ILE A 173 -0.83 -16.43 -2.29
CA ILE A 173 -0.47 -17.49 -3.24
C ILE A 173 -0.54 -18.87 -2.55
N ILE A 174 0.01 -18.97 -1.34
CA ILE A 174 0.00 -20.20 -0.54
C ILE A 174 -1.44 -20.62 -0.20
N LEU A 175 -2.27 -19.69 0.29
CA LEU A 175 -3.69 -19.95 0.60
C LEU A 175 -4.46 -20.42 -0.63
N LYS A 176 -4.22 -19.82 -1.81
CA LYS A 176 -4.86 -20.23 -3.06
C LYS A 176 -4.45 -21.66 -3.46
N SER A 177 -3.16 -21.99 -3.36
CA SER A 177 -2.65 -23.33 -3.65
C SER A 177 -3.22 -24.38 -2.67
N LYS A 178 -3.26 -24.04 -1.38
CA LYS A 178 -3.79 -24.93 -0.32
C LYS A 178 -5.30 -25.15 -0.46
N CYS A 179 -6.07 -24.11 -0.76
CA CYS A 179 -7.51 -24.24 -1.02
C CYS A 179 -7.79 -25.10 -2.26
N LYS A 180 -7.00 -24.95 -3.33
CA LYS A 180 -7.14 -25.78 -4.55
C LYS A 180 -6.90 -27.26 -4.24
N LYS A 181 -5.87 -27.58 -3.44
CA LYS A 181 -5.58 -28.95 -3.00
C LYS A 181 -6.71 -29.52 -2.14
N LEU A 182 -7.24 -28.75 -1.19
CA LEU A 182 -8.34 -29.19 -0.33
C LEU A 182 -9.64 -29.46 -1.11
N GLN A 183 -9.93 -28.67 -2.15
CA GLN A 183 -11.08 -28.90 -3.05
C GLN A 183 -10.91 -30.10 -3.99
N THR A 184 -9.69 -30.63 -4.17
CA THR A 184 -9.43 -31.83 -5.00
C THR A 184 -9.32 -33.10 -4.16
N THR A 185 -9.39 -32.97 -2.83
CA THR A 185 -9.33 -34.10 -1.88
C THR A 185 -10.70 -34.39 -1.24
N GLU A 186 -11.68 -33.52 -1.48
CA GLU A 186 -13.12 -33.77 -1.29
C GLU A 186 -13.72 -34.29 -2.59
#